data_AF-A0A367XJW5-F1
#
_entry.id   AF-A0A367XJW5-F1
#
_cell.length_a   1.000
_cell.length_b   1.000
_cell.length_c   1.000
_cell.angle_alpha   90.00
_cell.angle_beta   90.00
_cell.angle_gamma   90.00
#
_symmetry.space_group_name_H-M   'P 1'
#
loop_
_entity.id
_entity.type
_entity.pdbx_description
1 polymer ?
#
loop_
_entity_poly.entity_id
_entity_poly.type
_entity_poly.pdbx_seq_one_letter_code
_entity_poly.pdbx_strand_id
1 'polypeptide(L)'
;MPQSVKLSDEIMALVRHEADIHSRSVAGQITHWLKIGRAIEHSGSFDHAKITAALEGARDTTELSSEEEAFWLDGFVTQMAQPSDSEQAFFAKRRKLGQGVGLDAGGNLCFAKNDDVA
;
A
#
# COMPACT_ATOMS: atom_id res chain seq x y z
N MET A 1 -14.27 17.16 28.55
CA MET A 1 -14.82 15.79 28.61
C MET A 1 -14.05 14.93 27.62
N PRO A 2 -13.64 13.70 27.96
CA PRO A 2 -13.02 12.80 26.98
C PRO A 2 -14.03 12.44 25.89
N GLN A 3 -13.59 12.39 24.63
CA GLN A 3 -14.40 11.93 23.51
C GLN A 3 -13.99 10.51 23.10
N SER A 4 -14.98 9.72 22.68
CA SER A 4 -14.75 8.36 22.19
C SER A 4 -14.44 8.38 20.70
N VAL A 5 -13.44 7.61 20.29
CA VAL A 5 -13.07 7.39 18.89
C VAL A 5 -13.14 5.88 18.63
N LYS A 6 -13.69 5.49 17.48
CA LYS A 6 -13.68 4.09 17.04
C LYS A 6 -12.36 3.80 16.31
N LEU A 7 -11.71 2.72 16.70
CA LEU A 7 -10.51 2.19 16.04
C LEU A 7 -10.85 0.79 15.51
N SER A 8 -10.23 0.39 14.40
CA SER A 8 -10.39 -0.98 13.88
C SER A 8 -9.80 -2.01 14.86
N ASP A 9 -10.27 -3.25 14.77
CA ASP A 9 -9.79 -4.34 15.64
C ASP A 9 -8.29 -4.60 15.45
N GLU A 10 -7.79 -4.46 14.22
CA GLU A 10 -6.37 -4.57 13.89
C GLU A 10 -5.52 -3.53 14.64
N ILE A 11 -5.92 -2.25 14.56
CA ILE A 11 -5.21 -1.16 15.25
C ILE A 11 -5.31 -1.34 16.77
N MET A 12 -6.47 -1.77 17.28
CA MET A 12 -6.63 -2.06 18.70
C MET A 12 -5.76 -3.22 19.18
N ALA A 13 -5.56 -4.26 18.36
CA ALA A 13 -4.66 -5.37 18.67
C ALA A 13 -3.21 -4.89 18.73
N LEU A 14 -2.77 -4.10 17.73
CA LEU A 14 -1.44 -3.51 17.68
C LEU A 14 -1.15 -2.63 18.90
N VAL A 15 -2.06 -1.70 19.23
CA VAL A 15 -1.90 -0.80 20.38
C VAL A 15 -1.81 -1.59 21.69
N ARG A 16 -2.62 -2.64 21.88
CA ARG A 16 -2.58 -3.45 23.11
C ARG A 16 -1.26 -4.17 23.27
N HIS A 17 -0.74 -4.75 22.20
CA HIS A 17 0.55 -5.42 22.21
C HIS A 17 1.68 -4.47 22.62
N GLU A 18 1.71 -3.29 22.00
CA GLU A 18 2.72 -2.27 22.25
C GLU A 18 2.60 -1.64 23.64
N ALA A 19 1.36 -1.47 24.13
CA ALA A 19 1.10 -1.01 25.49
C ALA A 19 1.65 -2.00 26.53
N ASP A 20 1.52 -3.31 26.29
CA ASP A 20 2.04 -4.37 27.17
C ASP A 20 3.58 -4.35 27.21
N ILE A 21 4.22 -4.36 26.03
CA ILE A 21 5.69 -4.27 25.91
C ILE A 21 6.26 -3.07 26.65
N HIS A 22 5.60 -1.92 26.53
CA HIS A 22 6.07 -0.68 27.12
C HIS A 22 5.50 -0.37 28.51
N SER A 23 4.74 -1.30 29.11
CA SER A 23 4.10 -1.12 30.43
C SER A 23 3.26 0.16 30.54
N ARG A 24 2.49 0.47 29.50
CA ARG A 24 1.56 1.62 29.45
C ARG A 24 0.11 1.14 29.39
N SER A 25 -0.82 2.02 29.76
CA SER A 25 -2.23 1.77 29.41
C SER A 25 -2.44 1.93 27.90
N VAL A 26 -3.48 1.30 27.34
CA VAL A 26 -3.87 1.46 25.93
C VAL A 26 -4.02 2.93 25.56
N ALA A 27 -4.72 3.72 26.38
CA ALA A 27 -4.88 5.16 26.17
C ALA A 27 -3.53 5.91 26.25
N GLY A 28 -2.64 5.49 27.16
CA GLY A 28 -1.30 6.03 27.28
C GLY A 28 -0.44 5.77 26.05
N GLN A 29 -0.51 4.55 25.50
CA GLN A 29 0.22 4.17 24.29
C GLN A 29 -0.28 4.93 23.07
N ILE A 30 -1.60 5.04 22.88
CA ILE A 30 -2.20 5.88 21.82
C ILE A 30 -1.73 7.33 21.94
N THR A 31 -1.80 7.89 23.16
CA THR A 31 -1.35 9.27 23.41
C THR A 31 0.13 9.46 23.09
N HIS A 32 0.96 8.46 23.39
CA HIS A 32 2.39 8.49 23.10
C HIS A 32 2.66 8.53 21.60
N TRP A 33 2.04 7.64 20.81
CA TRP A 33 2.19 7.64 19.35
C TRP A 33 1.64 8.91 18.72
N LEU A 34 0.52 9.47 19.20
CA LEU A 34 0.02 10.75 18.71
C LEU A 34 1.02 11.89 18.92
N LYS A 35 1.73 11.91 20.06
CA LYS A 35 2.79 12.90 20.32
C LYS A 35 3.98 12.71 19.39
N ILE A 36 4.38 11.47 19.12
CA ILE A 36 5.46 11.15 18.18
C ILE A 36 5.07 11.58 16.77
N GLY A 37 3.88 11.18 16.29
CA GLY A 37 3.38 11.57 14.97
C GLY A 37 3.37 13.08 14.79
N ARG A 38 2.83 13.82 15.77
CA ARG A 38 2.87 15.29 15.75
C ARG A 38 4.30 15.85 15.69
N ALA A 39 5.23 15.28 16.46
CA ALA A 39 6.62 15.76 16.47
C ALA A 39 7.31 15.52 15.13
N ILE A 40 7.06 14.36 14.50
CA ILE A 40 7.55 14.03 13.16
C ILE A 40 7.01 15.03 12.14
N GLU A 41 5.70 15.28 12.14
CA GLU A 41 5.07 16.27 11.24
C GLU A 41 5.62 17.68 11.44
N HIS A 42 5.81 18.12 12.69
CA HIS A 42 6.35 19.45 12.99
C HIS A 42 7.84 19.60 12.63
N SER A 43 8.59 18.49 12.61
CA SER A 43 10.01 18.53 12.29
C SER A 43 10.30 18.83 10.82
N GLY A 44 9.31 18.64 9.94
CA GLY A 44 9.49 18.71 8.48
C GLY A 44 10.43 17.64 7.91
N SER A 45 10.86 16.67 8.74
CA SER A 45 11.79 15.60 8.34
C SER A 45 11.09 14.47 7.59
N PHE A 46 9.76 14.42 7.66
CA PHE A 46 8.92 13.44 6.96
C PHE A 46 7.68 14.15 6.43
N ASP A 47 7.50 14.13 5.12
CA ASP A 47 6.37 14.76 4.44
C ASP A 47 5.65 13.74 3.55
N HIS A 48 4.45 13.35 3.98
CA HIS A 48 3.62 12.42 3.24
C HIS A 48 3.23 12.95 1.85
N ALA A 49 3.12 14.27 1.67
CA ALA A 49 2.80 14.85 0.38
C ALA A 49 3.92 14.63 -0.65
N LYS A 50 5.20 14.60 -0.21
CA LYS A 50 6.32 14.27 -1.10
C LYS A 50 6.28 12.82 -1.55
N ILE A 51 5.92 11.91 -0.65
CA ILE A 51 5.78 10.48 -0.95
C ILE A 51 4.68 10.29 -2.00
N THR A 52 3.51 10.89 -1.79
CA THR A 52 2.40 10.84 -2.76
C THR A 52 2.81 11.43 -4.11
N ALA A 53 3.46 12.59 -4.13
CA ALA A 53 3.93 13.20 -5.37
C ALA A 53 4.95 12.31 -6.11
N ALA A 54 5.82 11.61 -5.39
CA ALA A 54 6.77 10.66 -5.99
C ALA A 54 6.06 9.39 -6.51
N LEU A 55 5.02 8.89 -5.82
CA LEU A 55 4.20 7.78 -6.33
C LEU A 55 3.44 8.15 -7.61
N GLU A 56 3.01 9.41 -7.72
CA GLU A 56 2.35 9.94 -8.91
C GLU A 56 3.32 10.33 -10.04
N GLY A 57 4.64 10.19 -9.80
CA GLY A 57 5.68 10.59 -10.76
C GLY A 57 5.83 12.11 -10.94
N ALA A 58 5.20 12.91 -10.07
CA ALA A 58 5.29 14.38 -10.06
C ALA A 58 6.54 14.89 -9.33
N ARG A 59 7.29 14.01 -8.66
CA ARG A 59 8.53 14.30 -7.94
C ARG A 59 9.58 13.22 -8.20
N ASP A 60 10.84 13.62 -8.29
CA ASP A 60 11.96 12.67 -8.40
C ASP A 60 12.20 11.98 -7.05
N THR A 61 12.38 10.66 -7.08
CA THR A 61 12.62 9.82 -5.89
C THR A 61 13.92 10.19 -5.18
N THR A 62 14.90 10.77 -5.88
CA THR A 62 16.17 11.24 -5.29
C THR A 62 16.01 12.44 -4.36
N GLU A 63 14.83 13.10 -4.37
CA GLU A 63 14.50 14.20 -3.48
C GLU A 63 13.79 13.77 -2.19
N LEU A 64 13.64 12.47 -1.96
CA LEU A 64 13.09 11.90 -0.73
C LEU A 64 14.20 11.69 0.31
N SER A 65 13.86 11.84 1.60
CA SER A 65 14.74 11.32 2.67
C SER A 65 14.76 9.79 2.67
N SER A 66 15.73 9.19 3.35
CA SER A 66 15.81 7.72 3.49
C SER A 66 14.55 7.13 4.13
N GLU A 67 13.96 7.84 5.11
CA GLU A 67 12.70 7.46 5.71
C GLU A 67 11.54 7.57 4.71
N GLU A 68 11.44 8.68 3.97
CA GLU A 68 10.40 8.87 2.94
C GLU A 68 10.52 7.84 1.82
N GLU A 69 11.73 7.50 1.38
CA GLU A 69 12.03 6.51 0.34
C GLU A 69 11.52 5.11 0.73
N ALA A 70 11.71 4.70 1.99
CA ALA A 70 11.23 3.40 2.46
C ALA A 70 9.70 3.28 2.36
N PHE A 71 8.96 4.34 2.71
CA PHE A 71 7.51 4.38 2.58
C PHE A 71 7.06 4.48 1.12
N TRP A 72 7.77 5.27 0.30
CA TRP A 72 7.53 5.32 -1.13
C TRP A 72 7.71 3.95 -1.79
N LEU A 73 8.76 3.20 -1.45
CA LEU A 73 9.02 1.89 -2.03
C LEU A 73 7.92 0.86 -1.72
N ASP A 74 7.44 0.82 -0.48
CA ASP A 74 6.33 -0.05 -0.08
C ASP A 74 5.03 0.30 -0.83
N GLY A 75 4.72 1.60 -0.91
CA GLY A 75 3.58 2.10 -1.67
C GLY A 75 3.71 1.79 -3.17
N PHE A 76 4.90 1.97 -3.73
CA PHE A 76 5.20 1.70 -5.13
C PHE A 76 5.02 0.23 -5.46
N VAL A 77 5.58 -0.68 -4.65
CA VAL A 77 5.41 -2.14 -4.83
C VAL A 77 3.94 -2.52 -4.74
N THR A 78 3.20 -1.98 -3.77
CA THR A 78 1.76 -2.23 -3.61
C THR A 78 0.97 -1.76 -4.83
N GLN A 79 1.27 -0.56 -5.33
CA GLN A 79 0.59 0.02 -6.50
C GLN A 79 0.92 -0.75 -7.78
N MET A 80 2.19 -1.09 -8.01
CA MET A 80 2.64 -1.86 -9.18
C MET A 80 2.14 -3.30 -9.18
N ALA A 81 1.76 -3.85 -8.03
CA ALA A 81 1.12 -5.16 -7.94
C ALA A 81 -0.34 -5.16 -8.46
N GLN A 82 -0.96 -3.99 -8.58
CA GLN A 82 -2.34 -3.84 -9.04
C GLN A 82 -2.35 -3.29 -10.48
N PRO A 83 -2.86 -4.06 -11.47
CA PRO A 83 -2.96 -3.55 -12.83
C PRO A 83 -4.01 -2.45 -12.91
N SER A 84 -3.69 -1.37 -13.64
CA SER A 84 -4.66 -0.31 -13.92
C SER A 84 -5.84 -0.82 -14.76
N ASP A 85 -6.96 -0.11 -14.73
CA ASP A 85 -8.13 -0.43 -15.57
C ASP A 85 -7.78 -0.51 -17.05
N SER A 86 -6.87 0.36 -17.50
CA SER A 86 -6.39 0.38 -18.89
C SER A 86 -5.57 -0.85 -19.24
N GLU A 87 -4.69 -1.30 -18.35
CA GLU A 87 -3.91 -2.53 -18.52
C GLU A 87 -4.83 -3.75 -18.48
N GLN A 88 -5.76 -3.80 -17.53
CA GLN A 88 -6.76 -4.87 -17.46
C GLN A 88 -7.57 -4.97 -18.76
N ALA A 89 -8.06 -3.84 -19.28
CA ALA A 89 -8.80 -3.77 -20.54
C ALA A 89 -7.92 -4.18 -21.74
N PHE A 90 -6.67 -3.70 -21.79
CA PHE A 90 -5.70 -4.07 -22.83
C PHE A 90 -5.46 -5.58 -22.85
N PHE A 91 -5.14 -6.18 -21.70
CA PHE A 91 -4.90 -7.60 -21.60
C PHE A 91 -6.16 -8.44 -21.81
N ALA A 92 -7.35 -7.95 -21.43
CA ALA A 92 -8.62 -8.60 -21.75
C ALA A 92 -8.87 -8.64 -23.27
N LYS A 93 -8.64 -7.52 -23.98
CA LYS A 93 -8.74 -7.48 -25.44
C LYS A 93 -7.73 -8.41 -26.10
N ARG A 94 -6.48 -8.41 -25.61
CA ARG A 94 -5.41 -9.28 -26.12
C ARG A 94 -5.74 -10.76 -25.95
N ARG A 95 -6.35 -11.15 -24.83
CA ARG A 95 -6.86 -12.51 -24.60
C ARG A 95 -7.96 -12.89 -25.62
N LYS A 96 -8.96 -12.02 -25.83
CA LYS A 96 -10.04 -12.24 -26.82
C LYS A 96 -9.53 -12.43 -28.26
N LEU A 97 -8.43 -11.77 -28.61
CA LEU A 97 -7.82 -11.88 -29.93
C LEU A 97 -6.89 -13.10 -30.09
N GLY A 98 -6.77 -13.95 -29.06
CA GLY A 98 -5.82 -15.08 -29.07
C GLY A 98 -4.35 -14.65 -29.07
N GLN A 99 -4.06 -13.40 -28.68
CA GLN A 99 -2.72 -12.81 -28.68
C GLN A 99 -2.02 -12.92 -27.31
N GLY A 100 -2.70 -13.48 -26.31
CA GLY A 100 -2.11 -13.85 -25.03
C GLY A 100 -1.64 -15.30 -25.06
N VAL A 101 -0.36 -15.53 -24.77
CA VAL A 101 0.21 -16.88 -24.62
C VAL A 101 0.46 -17.15 -23.14
N GLY A 102 -0.02 -18.29 -22.65
CA GLY A 102 0.41 -18.90 -21.40
C GLY A 102 1.10 -20.24 -21.70
N LEU A 103 1.65 -20.87 -20.67
CA LEU A 103 2.07 -22.26 -20.76
C LEU A 103 1.09 -23.12 -19.97
N ASP A 104 0.66 -24.24 -20.52
CA ASP A 104 -0.02 -25.27 -19.75
C ASP A 104 0.96 -26.03 -18.83
N ALA A 105 0.45 -26.93 -17.99
CA ALA A 105 1.28 -27.75 -17.09
C ALA A 105 2.29 -28.65 -17.82
N GLY A 106 2.11 -28.88 -19.12
CA GLY A 106 3.04 -29.61 -19.99
C GLY A 106 4.04 -28.72 -20.71
N GLY A 107 4.02 -27.40 -20.50
CA GLY A 107 4.90 -26.46 -21.19
C GLY A 107 4.47 -26.14 -22.62
N ASN A 108 3.26 -26.50 -23.04
CA ASN A 108 2.75 -26.11 -24.36
C ASN A 108 2.13 -24.71 -24.30
N LEU A 109 2.25 -23.96 -25.39
CA LEU A 109 1.58 -22.68 -25.53
C LEU A 109 0.06 -22.89 -25.46
N CYS A 110 -0.57 -22.33 -24.43
CA CYS A 110 -2.02 -22.25 -24.32
C CYS A 110 -2.49 -20.85 -24.71
N PHE A 111 -3.56 -20.82 -25.50
CA PHE A 111 -4.27 -19.60 -25.84
C PHE A 111 -5.49 -19.52 -24.93
N ALA A 112 -5.86 -18.32 -24.50
CA ALA A 112 -7.14 -18.12 -23.82
C ALA A 112 -8.26 -18.57 -24.78
N LYS A 113 -8.84 -19.74 -24.55
CA LYS A 113 -10.02 -20.19 -25.29
C LYS A 113 -11.16 -19.21 -25.00
N ASN A 114 -11.97 -18.95 -26.03
CA ASN A 114 -13.29 -18.35 -25.87
C ASN A 114 -14.18 -19.32 -25.08
N ASP A 115 -14.01 -19.41 -23.77
CA ASP A 115 -14.99 -20.06 -22.90
C ASP A 115 -16.04 -19.02 -22.49
N ASP A 116 -16.82 -18.59 -23.49
CA ASP A 116 -18.22 -18.18 -23.34
C ASP A 116 -19.01 -19.07 -24.31
N VAL A 117 -19.18 -20.33 -23.92
CA VAL A 117 -20.26 -21.16 -24.44
C VAL A 117 -21.00 -21.72 -23.23
N ALA A 118 -22.02 -20.99 -22.80
CA ALA A 118 -23.21 -21.53 -22.17
C ALA A 118 -24.41 -21.08 -23.02
#